data_AF-A0A7X8JI66-F1
#
_entry.id   AF-A0A7X8JI66-F1
#
_cell.length_a   1.000
_cell.length_b   1.000
_cell.length_c   1.000
_cell.angle_alpha   90.00
_cell.angle_beta   90.00
_cell.angle_gamma   90.00
#
_symmetry.space_group_name_H-M   'P 1'
#
loop_
_entity.id
_entity.type
_entity.pdbx_description
1 polymer ?
#
loop_
_entity_poly.entity_id
_entity_poly.type
_entity_poly.pdbx_seq_one_letter_code
_entity_poly.pdbx_strand_id
1 'polypeptide(L)' 'MAKLKFGVIGCGWIGTGKHISTLSKHPNAELVALCDIVPA' A
#
# COMPACT_ATOMS: atom_id res chain seq x y z
N MET A 1 7.42 12.12 -14.80
CA MET A 1 7.96 10.80 -14.41
C MET A 1 6.80 9.91 -13.99
N ALA A 2 6.78 8.63 -14.38
CA ALA A 2 5.74 7.70 -13.96
C ALA A 2 5.94 7.30 -12.49
N LYS A 3 4.86 7.23 -11.71
CA LYS A 3 4.91 6.73 -10.32
C LYS A 3 5.12 5.22 -10.31
N LEU A 4 5.84 4.73 -9.30
CA LEU A 4 5.97 3.31 -9.01
C LEU A 4 4.64 2.79 -8.45
N LYS A 5 4.00 1.90 -9.20
CA LYS A 5 2.77 1.25 -8.77
C LYS A 5 3.09 0.10 -7.83
N PHE A 6 2.44 0.05 -6.68
CA PHE A 6 2.61 -1.04 -5.72
C PHE A 6 1.27 -1.56 -5.21
N GLY A 7 1.26 -2.81 -4.77
CA GLY A 7 0.14 -3.42 -4.07
C GLY A 7 0.60 -3.99 -2.73
N VAL A 8 -0.34 -4.16 -1.80
CA VAL A 8 -0.06 -4.73 -0.48
C VAL A 8 -0.91 -5.99 -0.29
N ILE A 9 -0.25 -7.08 0.11
CA ILE A 9 -0.89 -8.35 0.50
C ILE A 9 -0.76 -8.48 2.02
N GLY A 10 -1.89 -8.58 2.71
CA GLY A 10 -1.97 -8.52 4.17
C GLY A 10 -2.03 -7.07 4.68
N CYS A 11 -3.23 -6.65 5.07
CA CYS A 11 -3.60 -5.34 5.60
C CYS A 11 -3.57 -5.29 7.14
N GLY A 12 -2.77 -6.15 7.78
CA GLY A 12 -2.51 -6.11 9.22
C GLY A 12 -1.66 -4.90 9.66
N TRP A 13 -1.15 -4.93 10.90
CA TRP A 13 -0.43 -3.79 11.49
C TRP A 13 0.74 -3.28 10.63
N ILE A 14 1.55 -4.18 10.07
CA ILE A 14 2.68 -3.80 9.21
C ILE A 14 2.21 -3.25 7.85
N GLY A 15 1.23 -3.89 7.23
CA GLY A 15 0.70 -3.49 5.92
C GLY A 15 0.07 -2.11 5.98
N THR A 16 -0.95 -1.95 6.84
CA THR A 16 -1.69 -0.69 6.98
C THR A 16 -0.89 0.38 7.72
N GLY A 17 -0.27 0.01 8.83
CA GLY A 17 0.39 0.96 9.73
C GLY A 17 1.75 1.47 9.24
N LYS A 18 2.49 0.69 8.44
CA LYS A 18 3.82 1.09 7.93
C LYS A 18 3.85 1.22 6.41
N HIS A 19 3.51 0.17 5.68
CA HIS A 19 3.71 0.14 4.22
C HIS A 19 2.77 1.13 3.53
N ILE A 20 1.46 0.96 3.69
CA ILE A 20 0.44 1.82 3.09
C ILE A 20 0.59 3.26 3.60
N SER A 21 0.70 3.46 4.92
CA SER A 21 0.78 4.81 5.50
C SER A 21 1.98 5.63 5.03
N THR A 22 3.13 4.97 4.77
CA THR A 22 4.39 5.62 4.39
C THR A 22 4.50 5.75 2.88
N LEU A 23 4.24 4.67 2.14
CA LEU A 23 4.40 4.65 0.69
C LEU A 23 3.31 5.45 -0.01
N SER A 24 2.08 5.49 0.51
CA SER A 24 1.02 6.33 -0.08
C SER A 24 1.28 7.84 0.07
N LYS A 25 2.16 8.25 0.99
CA LYS A 25 2.61 9.65 1.12
C LYS A 25 3.82 9.96 0.25
N HIS A 26 4.46 8.94 -0.34
CA HIS A 26 5.67 9.12 -1.11
C HIS A 26 5.33 9.66 -2.52
N PRO A 27 5.98 10.75 -2.99
CA PRO A 27 5.60 11.42 -4.24
C PRO A 27 5.77 10.53 -5.49
N ASN A 28 6.66 9.55 -5.42
CA ASN A 28 6.98 8.64 -6.51
C ASN A 28 6.26 7.29 -6.42
N ALA A 29 5.32 7.10 -5.51
CA ALA A 29 4.61 5.83 -5.34
C ALA A 29 3.09 6.01 -5.46
N GLU A 30 2.42 4.96 -5.93
CA GLU A 30 0.97 4.90 -6.09
C GLU A 30 0.46 3.51 -5.69
N LEU A 31 -0.39 3.46 -4.67
CA LEU A 31 -1.05 2.22 -4.26
C LEU A 31 -2.15 1.89 -5.27
N VAL A 32 -2.08 0.71 -5.89
CA VAL A 32 -3.04 0.29 -6.93
C VAL A 32 -3.82 -0.97 -6.60
N ALA A 33 -3.42 -1.71 -5.57
CA ALA A 33 -4.08 -2.94 -5.18
C ALA A 33 -3.93 -3.24 -3.68
N LEU A 34 -4.98 -3.81 -3.09
CA LEU A 34 -4.99 -4.38 -1.76
C LEU A 34 -5.53 -5.80 -1.83
N CYS A 35 -4.97 -6.69 -1.03
CA CYS A 35 -5.44 -8.06 -0.88
C CYS A 35 -5.35 -8.47 0.59
N ASP A 36 -6.46 -8.93 1.15
CA ASP A 36 -6.53 -9.52 2.49
C ASP A 36 -7.66 -10.56 2.50
N ILE A 37 -7.60 -11.48 3.47
CA ILE A 37 -8.67 -12.45 3.73
C ILE A 37 -9.87 -11.79 4.43
N VAL A 38 -9.67 -10.65 5.07
CA VAL A 38 -10.72 -9.79 5.63
C VAL A 38 -10.98 -8.63 4.67
N PRO A 39 -12.25 -8.29 4.37
CA PRO A 39 -12.55 -7.08 3.59
C PRO A 39 -11.95 -5.84 4.26
N ALA A 40 -11.24 -5.03 3.47
CA ALA A 40 -10.64 -3.77 3.90
C ALA A 40 -11.67 -2.63 3.96
#